data_AF-A0A9C8N2G5-F1
#
_entry.id   AF-A0A9C8N2G5-F1
#
_cell.length_a   1.000
_cell.length_b   1.000
_cell.length_c   1.000
_cell.angle_alpha   90.00
_cell.angle_beta   90.00
_cell.angle_gamma   90.00
#
_symmetry.space_group_name_H-M   'P 1'
#
loop_
_entity.id
_entity.type
_entity.pdbx_description
1 polymer ?
#
loop_
_entity_poly.entity_id
_entity_poly.type
_entity_poly.pdbx_seq_one_letter_code
_entity_poly.pdbx_strand_id
1 'polypeptide(L)'
;MLKIAFHPIYKHPLPEGHRFPMLKYDLLPKQLLHEGTCIPDNFFEPEIPNDKYILAVHDPEYFYDLLNIKIPQKEARKIGFPLTEDLVERERIIADGTMKGCEHALENGIAMNIAGGTHHAY
;
A
#
# COMPACT_ATOMS: atom_id res chain seq x y z
N MET A 1 -10.45 -17.29 9.22
CA MET A 1 -10.46 -17.26 7.74
C MET A 1 -9.29 -16.41 7.28
N LEU A 2 -8.56 -16.77 6.22
CA LEU A 2 -7.48 -15.91 5.69
C LEU A 2 -8.06 -14.55 5.26
N LYS A 3 -7.50 -13.45 5.77
CA LYS A 3 -7.88 -12.08 5.37
C LYS A 3 -6.76 -11.44 4.55
N ILE A 4 -7.12 -10.79 3.45
CA ILE A 4 -6.19 -10.22 2.47
C ILE A 4 -6.57 -8.76 2.21
N ALA A 5 -5.67 -7.83 2.51
CA ALA A 5 -5.87 -6.41 2.21
C ALA A 5 -5.76 -6.19 0.70
N PHE A 6 -6.78 -5.58 0.11
CA PHE A 6 -6.79 -5.15 -1.28
C PHE A 6 -7.58 -3.85 -1.43
N HIS A 7 -7.02 -2.88 -2.15
CA HIS A 7 -7.71 -1.66 -2.56
C HIS A 7 -7.38 -1.37 -4.04
N PRO A 8 -8.32 -0.91 -4.87
CA PRO A 8 -8.06 -0.61 -6.28
C PRO A 8 -6.89 0.36 -6.52
N ILE A 9 -6.69 1.33 -5.61
CA ILE A 9 -5.56 2.29 -5.64
C ILE A 9 -4.17 1.63 -5.65
N TYR A 10 -4.05 0.36 -5.23
CA TYR A 10 -2.77 -0.35 -5.23
C TYR A 10 -2.15 -0.42 -6.62
N LYS A 11 -2.97 -0.41 -7.68
CA LYS A 11 -2.54 -0.22 -9.07
C LYS A 11 -2.40 1.27 -9.37
N HIS A 12 -1.21 1.80 -9.15
CA HIS A 12 -0.88 3.20 -9.47
C HIS A 12 -0.57 3.38 -10.97
N PRO A 13 -1.03 4.45 -11.64
CA PRO A 13 -0.61 4.72 -13.01
C PRO A 13 0.91 5.00 -13.07
N LEU A 14 1.59 4.41 -14.05
CA LEU A 14 3.01 4.66 -14.29
C LEU A 14 3.24 5.10 -15.74
N PRO A 15 4.28 5.91 -16.01
CA PRO A 15 4.66 6.25 -17.36
C PRO A 15 4.92 5.01 -18.22
N GLU A 16 4.66 5.14 -19.53
CA GLU A 16 4.98 4.09 -20.50
C GLU A 16 6.47 3.71 -20.42
N GLY A 17 6.76 2.41 -20.48
CA GLY A 17 8.13 1.89 -20.37
C GLY A 17 8.68 1.81 -18.94
N HIS A 18 7.92 2.19 -17.90
CA HIS A 18 8.34 2.00 -16.52
C HIS A 18 8.53 0.50 -16.19
N ARG A 19 9.64 0.14 -15.54
CA ARG A 19 10.02 -1.27 -15.32
C ARG A 19 9.30 -1.95 -14.16
N PHE A 20 8.67 -1.17 -13.28
CA PHE A 20 7.97 -1.71 -12.12
C PHE A 20 6.71 -2.48 -12.57
N PRO A 21 6.51 -3.75 -12.14
CA PRO A 21 5.44 -4.62 -12.62
C PRO A 21 4.10 -4.28 -11.94
N MET A 22 3.60 -3.06 -12.12
CA MET A 22 2.44 -2.51 -11.41
C MET A 22 1.14 -3.30 -11.65
N LEU A 23 1.02 -3.91 -12.84
CA LEU A 23 -0.14 -4.71 -13.21
C LEU A 23 -0.39 -5.88 -12.23
N LYS A 24 0.64 -6.36 -11.54
CA LYS A 24 0.50 -7.47 -10.57
C LYS A 24 -0.53 -7.16 -9.48
N TYR A 25 -0.64 -5.90 -9.03
CA TYR A 25 -1.55 -5.56 -7.93
C TYR A 25 -3.03 -5.66 -8.31
N ASP A 26 -3.35 -5.58 -9.60
CA ASP A 26 -4.71 -5.82 -10.13
C ASP A 26 -4.92 -7.30 -10.49
N LEU A 27 -3.87 -8.00 -10.93
CA LEU A 27 -3.96 -9.40 -11.34
C LEU A 27 -3.97 -10.40 -10.19
N LEU A 28 -3.21 -10.16 -9.12
CA LEU A 28 -3.12 -11.06 -7.97
C LEU A 28 -4.48 -11.38 -7.34
N PRO A 29 -5.32 -10.39 -6.94
CA PRO A 29 -6.63 -10.69 -6.36
C PRO A 29 -7.55 -11.41 -7.36
N LYS A 30 -7.50 -11.04 -8.66
CA LYS A 30 -8.28 -11.71 -9.72
C LYS A 30 -7.86 -13.16 -9.90
N GLN A 31 -6.56 -13.44 -9.87
CA GLN A 31 -6.02 -14.78 -10.01
C GLN A 31 -6.44 -15.67 -8.83
N LEU A 32 -6.32 -15.17 -7.59
CA LEU A 32 -6.72 -15.89 -6.38
C LEU A 32 -8.22 -16.26 -6.38
N LEU A 33 -9.08 -15.38 -6.90
CA LEU A 33 -10.50 -15.64 -7.09
C LEU A 33 -10.75 -16.64 -8.22
N HIS A 34 -10.08 -16.46 -9.36
CA HIS A 34 -10.27 -17.30 -10.54
C HIS A 34 -9.89 -18.77 -10.30
N GLU A 35 -8.80 -19.02 -9.58
CA GLU A 35 -8.33 -20.37 -9.28
C GLU A 35 -9.02 -21.01 -8.06
N GLY A 36 -9.88 -20.26 -7.36
CA GLY A 36 -10.62 -20.74 -6.20
C GLY A 36 -9.82 -20.82 -4.89
N THR A 37 -8.58 -20.33 -4.86
CA THR A 37 -7.77 -20.23 -3.63
C THR A 37 -8.42 -19.30 -2.61
N CYS A 38 -9.08 -18.24 -3.09
CA CYS A 38 -9.82 -17.29 -2.27
C CYS A 38 -11.23 -17.07 -2.82
N ILE A 39 -12.13 -16.66 -1.94
CA ILE A 39 -13.47 -16.14 -2.24
C ILE A 39 -13.51 -14.64 -1.91
N PRO A 40 -14.53 -13.88 -2.37
CA PRO A 40 -14.64 -12.45 -2.10
C PRO A 40 -14.49 -12.09 -0.60
N ASP A 41 -15.02 -12.92 0.30
CA ASP A 41 -14.97 -12.69 1.76
C ASP A 41 -13.55 -12.75 2.37
N ASN A 42 -12.58 -13.34 1.65
CA ASN A 42 -11.17 -13.30 2.05
C ASN A 42 -10.60 -11.89 1.96
N PHE A 43 -11.16 -11.03 1.11
CA PHE A 43 -10.63 -9.69 0.89
C PHE A 43 -11.27 -8.67 1.85
N PHE A 44 -10.51 -7.66 2.22
CA PHE A 44 -11.01 -6.48 2.92
C PHE A 44 -10.33 -5.24 2.34
N GLU A 45 -11.04 -4.12 2.42
CA GLU A 45 -10.57 -2.84 1.89
C GLU A 45 -10.02 -1.97 3.03
N PRO A 46 -8.71 -1.64 2.99
CA PRO A 46 -8.15 -0.64 3.89
C PRO A 46 -8.56 0.76 3.48
N GLU A 47 -8.35 1.71 4.38
CA GLU A 47 -8.72 3.11 4.22
C GLU A 47 -7.55 4.02 4.61
N ILE A 48 -7.78 5.32 4.61
CA ILE A 48 -6.77 6.27 5.06
C ILE A 48 -6.62 6.15 6.58
N PRO A 49 -5.43 5.76 7.09
CA PRO A 49 -5.25 5.57 8.51
C PRO A 49 -5.19 6.92 9.25
N ASN A 50 -5.37 6.87 10.56
CA ASN A 50 -5.04 8.01 11.40
C ASN A 50 -3.53 8.27 11.35
N ASP A 51 -3.14 9.51 11.04
CA ASP A 51 -1.75 9.92 10.89
C ASP A 51 -0.88 9.59 12.11
N LYS A 52 -1.45 9.48 13.32
CA LYS A 52 -0.72 9.09 14.53
C LYS A 52 0.08 7.80 14.35
N TYR A 53 -0.38 6.87 13.52
CA TYR A 53 0.32 5.60 13.29
C TYR A 53 1.55 5.78 12.39
N ILE A 54 1.46 6.68 11.42
CA ILE A 54 2.59 7.03 10.54
C ILE A 54 3.61 7.86 11.32
N LEU A 55 3.14 8.84 12.09
CA LEU A 55 3.93 9.70 12.96
C LEU A 55 4.58 8.98 14.14
N ALA A 56 4.16 7.75 14.44
CA ALA A 56 4.84 6.90 15.43
C ALA A 56 6.19 6.36 14.91
N VAL A 57 6.44 6.41 13.60
CA VAL A 57 7.64 5.87 12.95
C VAL A 57 8.41 6.95 12.18
N HIS A 58 7.70 7.82 11.46
CA HIS A 58 8.30 8.84 10.61
C HIS A 58 8.28 10.23 11.25
N ASP A 59 9.29 11.02 10.94
CA ASP A 59 9.36 12.41 11.37
C ASP A 59 8.16 13.22 10.83
N PRO A 60 7.50 14.06 11.66
CA PRO A 60 6.36 14.86 11.23
C PRO A 60 6.67 15.78 10.04
N GLU A 61 7.84 16.42 10.02
CA GLU A 61 8.24 17.31 8.92
C GLU A 61 8.31 16.54 7.61
N TYR A 62 8.94 15.37 7.61
CA TYR A 62 9.00 14.50 6.44
C TYR A 62 7.60 14.07 5.97
N PHE A 63 6.75 13.62 6.90
CA PHE A 63 5.41 13.16 6.54
C PHE A 63 4.55 14.28 5.96
N TYR A 64 4.56 15.47 6.57
CA TYR A 64 3.80 16.60 6.07
C TYR A 64 4.38 17.18 4.77
N ASP A 65 5.69 17.16 4.57
CA ASP A 65 6.29 17.53 3.28
C ASP A 65 5.92 16.53 2.18
N LEU A 66 5.83 15.24 2.51
CA LEU A 66 5.35 14.21 1.60
C LEU A 66 3.88 14.48 1.21
N LEU A 67 3.00 14.71 2.20
CA LEU A 67 1.58 15.04 1.97
C LEU A 67 1.38 16.30 1.12
N ASN A 68 2.24 17.31 1.28
CA ASN A 68 2.15 18.58 0.56
C ASN A 68 3.04 18.64 -0.69
N ILE A 69 3.65 17.52 -1.11
CA ILE A 69 4.53 17.43 -2.29
C ILE A 69 5.68 18.46 -2.24
N LYS A 70 6.22 18.68 -1.04
CA LYS A 70 7.34 19.60 -0.77
C LYS A 70 8.70 18.92 -0.73
N ILE A 71 8.73 17.58 -0.82
CA ILE A 71 9.97 16.81 -0.86
C ILE A 71 10.85 17.30 -2.03
N PRO A 72 12.12 17.67 -1.77
CA PRO A 72 13.02 18.12 -2.83
C PRO A 72 13.15 17.09 -3.94
N GLN A 73 13.21 17.54 -5.20
CA GLN A 73 13.25 16.66 -6.37
C GLN A 73 14.37 15.61 -6.31
N LYS A 74 15.53 15.96 -5.72
CA LYS A 74 16.65 15.04 -5.53
C LYS A 74 16.28 13.85 -4.62
N GLU A 75 15.52 14.11 -3.57
CA GLU A 75 15.04 13.10 -2.62
C GLU A 75 13.87 12.31 -3.21
N ALA A 76 12.94 12.98 -3.89
CA ALA A 76 11.82 12.33 -4.57
C ALA A 76 12.27 11.27 -5.59
N ARG A 77 13.41 11.48 -6.28
CA ARG A 77 13.99 10.48 -7.20
C ARG A 77 14.35 9.16 -6.51
N LYS A 78 14.64 9.16 -5.20
CA LYS A 78 14.95 7.94 -4.44
C LYS A 78 13.72 7.06 -4.20
N ILE A 79 12.52 7.62 -4.28
CA ILE A 79 11.25 6.88 -4.13
C ILE A 79 11.07 5.87 -5.28
N GLY A 80 11.67 6.13 -6.46
CA GLY A 80 11.56 5.26 -7.62
C GLY A 80 10.23 5.35 -8.36
N PHE A 81 9.36 6.27 -7.94
CA PHE A 81 8.08 6.60 -8.57
C PHE A 81 7.93 8.12 -8.71
N PRO A 82 7.14 8.61 -9.68
CA PRO A 82 6.75 10.02 -9.71
C PRO A 82 6.04 10.39 -8.40
N LEU A 83 6.54 11.40 -7.69
CA LEU A 83 5.89 11.88 -6.48
C LEU A 83 4.62 12.66 -6.84
N THR A 84 3.48 12.12 -6.45
CA THR A 84 2.14 12.69 -6.66
C THR A 84 1.29 12.48 -5.41
N GLU A 85 0.21 13.24 -5.27
CA GLU A 85 -0.75 13.06 -4.18
C GLU A 85 -1.32 11.63 -4.18
N ASP A 86 -1.68 11.11 -5.36
CA ASP A 86 -2.14 9.72 -5.54
C ASP A 86 -1.13 8.67 -5.05
N LEU A 87 0.18 8.91 -5.24
CA LEU A 87 1.21 8.00 -4.73
C LEU A 87 1.21 8.02 -3.20
N VAL A 88 1.13 9.19 -2.59
CA VAL A 88 1.13 9.36 -1.14
C VAL A 88 -0.13 8.74 -0.52
N GLU A 89 -1.28 8.98 -1.12
CA GLU A 89 -2.55 8.35 -0.72
C GLU A 89 -2.46 6.82 -0.79
N ARG A 90 -1.94 6.29 -1.91
CA ARG A 90 -1.72 4.86 -2.08
C ARG A 90 -0.86 4.26 -0.98
N GLU A 91 0.28 4.87 -0.67
CA GLU A 91 1.19 4.34 0.36
C GLU A 91 0.54 4.35 1.76
N ARG A 92 -0.27 5.37 2.07
CA ARG A 92 -1.04 5.43 3.33
C ARG A 92 -2.07 4.30 3.43
N ILE A 93 -2.81 4.02 2.35
CA ILE A 93 -3.79 2.93 2.30
C ILE A 93 -3.10 1.55 2.35
N ILE A 94 -1.89 1.42 1.78
CA ILE A 94 -1.07 0.20 1.92
C ILE A 94 -0.65 -0.02 3.37
N ALA A 95 -0.26 1.04 4.08
CA ALA A 95 0.10 0.96 5.49
C ALA A 95 -1.10 0.52 6.34
N ASP A 96 -2.29 1.09 6.12
CA ASP A 96 -3.52 0.65 6.80
C ASP A 96 -3.87 -0.81 6.54
N GLY A 97 -3.71 -1.28 5.30
CA GLY A 97 -3.88 -2.69 4.95
C GLY A 97 -2.96 -3.62 5.74
N THR A 98 -1.75 -3.17 6.06
CA THR A 98 -0.81 -3.93 6.90
C THR A 98 -1.22 -3.89 8.37
N MET A 99 -1.64 -2.73 8.90
CA MET A 99 -2.08 -2.60 10.29
C MET A 99 -3.34 -3.44 10.58
N LYS A 100 -4.38 -3.32 9.76
CA LYS A 100 -5.58 -4.17 9.85
C LYS A 100 -5.27 -5.63 9.57
N GLY A 101 -4.29 -5.91 8.70
CA GLY A 101 -3.75 -7.24 8.50
C GLY A 101 -3.20 -7.85 9.79
N CYS A 102 -2.46 -7.08 10.60
CA CYS A 102 -2.00 -7.54 11.91
C CYS A 102 -3.16 -7.88 12.84
N GLU A 103 -4.20 -7.05 12.90
CA GLU A 103 -5.41 -7.31 13.71
C GLU A 103 -6.08 -8.62 13.26
N HIS A 104 -6.30 -8.79 11.97
CA HIS A 104 -6.85 -10.04 11.43
C HIS A 104 -5.94 -11.25 11.66
N ALA A 105 -4.62 -11.10 11.63
CA ALA A 105 -3.69 -12.18 11.91
C ALA A 105 -3.73 -12.61 13.38
N LEU A 106 -3.93 -11.68 14.32
CA LEU A 106 -4.14 -12.00 15.74
C LEU A 106 -5.40 -12.85 15.95
N GLU A 107 -6.47 -12.58 15.19
CA GLU A 107 -7.73 -13.33 15.27
C GLU A 107 -7.71 -14.66 14.49
N ASN A 108 -7.09 -14.67 13.31
CA ASN A 108 -7.20 -15.76 12.33
C ASN A 108 -5.92 -16.58 12.16
N GLY A 109 -4.84 -16.22 12.85
CA GLY A 109 -3.50 -16.81 12.75
C GLY A 109 -2.66 -16.31 11.56
N ILE A 110 -3.29 -15.81 10.50
CA ILE A 110 -2.61 -15.29 9.31
C ILE A 110 -3.45 -14.22 8.59
N ALA A 111 -2.77 -13.22 8.03
CA ALA A 111 -3.32 -12.27 7.07
C ALA A 111 -2.27 -11.93 6.01
N MET A 112 -2.70 -11.36 4.89
CA MET A 112 -1.83 -10.91 3.79
C MET A 112 -2.21 -9.50 3.33
N ASN A 113 -1.30 -8.84 2.61
CA ASN A 113 -1.55 -7.56 1.96
C ASN A 113 -1.00 -7.64 0.52
N ILE A 114 -1.83 -7.33 -0.47
CA ILE A 114 -1.46 -7.42 -1.89
C ILE A 114 -0.28 -6.51 -2.25
N ALA A 115 -0.17 -5.33 -1.62
CA ALA A 115 0.77 -4.29 -2.01
C ALA A 115 1.78 -3.84 -0.93
N GLY A 116 1.76 -4.47 0.25
CA GLY A 116 2.71 -4.16 1.33
C GLY A 116 4.18 -4.47 1.02
N GLY A 117 5.04 -4.26 2.02
CA GLY A 117 6.47 -4.59 1.94
C GLY A 117 7.35 -3.48 1.36
N THR A 118 6.96 -2.21 1.48
CA THR A 118 7.77 -1.03 1.11
C THR A 118 8.91 -0.78 2.10
N HIS A 119 9.79 -1.77 2.27
CA HIS A 119 10.83 -1.87 3.30
C HIS A 119 12.04 -0.93 3.16
N HIS A 120 12.06 -0.04 2.16
CA HIS A 120 13.19 0.83 1.86
C HIS A 120 13.05 2.23 2.45
N ALA A 121 11.92 2.54 3.10
CA ALA A 121 11.74 3.78 3.84
C ALA A 121 12.70 3.85 5.03
N TYR A 122 13.11 5.06 5.39
CA TYR A 122 14.05 5.36 6.47
C TYR A 122 13.54 6.52 7.33
#